data_AF-A0A6A4X272-F1
#
_entry.id   AF-A0A6A4X272-F1
#
_cell.length_a   1.000
_cell.length_b   1.000
_cell.length_c   1.000
_cell.angle_alpha   90.00
_cell.angle_beta   90.00
_cell.angle_gamma   90.00
#
_symmetry.space_group_name_H-M   'P 1'
#
loop_
_entity.id
_entity.type
_entity.pdbx_description
1 polymer ?
#
loop_
_entity_poly.entity_id
_entity_poly.type
_entity_poly.pdbx_seq_one_letter_code
_entity_poly.pdbx_strand_id
1 'polypeptide(L)'
;MSWNAEGLRRKLLEVQRWLSDKKVDVVAIQEAQMPANKTINIPGFQTASVTRRARGRRADGAVKGGDVAIYIRDGLHFQRLEDRPLDGSDDVTEWCGVRLFLPSSSQQASQPSIDIHNFYRPPIRPGENDDRVDNFALSLRTNSDCIVTGDFNAHHPSWDHRCDDADDVGQRLADWIASGDWHTLNSGAPTHADYRGNTGAPDVTACNRGLARRCEWTVGEDLGSDHLPQLIEVTCHGGRPRRIRKTKWAFHKADWDGFSAGIETVLESTPPPPDASTEQLLGLFNRVLLYQSTTAIPRGARADPRPWALDPELVEAVAERREARDAMKQDRSRAAKDRWLEAKRRAAKVEEEAKTRSFREFASTTLNKPTNIGRVTKVLRKMEGSVQACPGHALQGDRGLAVEDLEKATSFVRTYSRVSRQVGFRRGRSAEENLGRMIQTVQDGWNKPKPRGKPVDGVTAEKFVLMAYDFSRAYDVIDHRMLQLKLLREEAVDIHQLRSGHWARSEQYLHRIGRRPTPECAQCDDKECPAGRCLVCSEAADTPAHVLLECPCLYGPRLRALGNIIGAAHDVRRDDVVAALAAGYMAHKSRSATLPLRR
;
A
#
# COMPACT_ATOMS: atom_id res chain seq x y z
N MET A 1 9.81 -13.38 -7.12
CA MET A 1 10.62 -14.04 -6.07
C MET A 1 9.69 -14.57 -4.99
N SER A 2 9.85 -15.82 -4.58
CA SER A 2 9.25 -16.39 -3.37
C SER A 2 10.36 -16.87 -2.44
N TRP A 3 10.30 -16.58 -1.14
CA TRP A 3 11.39 -16.94 -0.23
C TRP A 3 10.97 -16.96 1.23
N ASN A 4 11.22 -18.09 1.91
CA ASN A 4 11.16 -18.16 3.36
C ASN A 4 12.40 -17.44 3.91
N ALA A 5 12.17 -16.32 4.58
CA ALA A 5 13.23 -15.44 5.01
C ALA A 5 13.84 -15.84 6.35
N GLU A 6 13.22 -16.73 7.15
CA GLU A 6 13.61 -17.00 8.54
C GLU A 6 13.85 -15.68 9.32
N GLY A 7 12.98 -14.70 9.15
CA GLY A 7 13.14 -13.33 9.64
C GLY A 7 13.85 -12.40 8.67
N LEU A 8 13.04 -11.57 8.03
CA LEU A 8 13.44 -10.64 6.97
C LEU A 8 14.31 -9.47 7.47
N ARG A 9 14.06 -8.97 8.69
CA ARG A 9 14.65 -7.70 9.18
C ARG A 9 16.18 -7.68 9.12
N ARG A 10 16.82 -8.78 9.51
CA ARG A 10 18.28 -8.92 9.56
C ARG A 10 18.91 -9.14 8.18
N LYS A 11 18.09 -9.45 7.17
CA LYS A 11 18.51 -9.83 5.81
C LYS A 11 18.12 -8.77 4.77
N LEU A 12 17.39 -7.73 5.18
CA LEU A 12 16.75 -6.72 4.33
C LEU A 12 17.74 -6.04 3.35
N LEU A 13 19.00 -5.92 3.73
CA LEU A 13 19.98 -5.18 2.95
C LEU A 13 20.50 -5.98 1.78
N GLU A 14 20.93 -7.19 2.04
CA GLU A 14 21.34 -8.14 1.03
C GLU A 14 20.17 -8.43 0.08
N VAL A 15 18.98 -8.69 0.64
CA VAL A 15 17.75 -8.90 -0.13
C VAL A 15 17.49 -7.71 -1.04
N GLN A 16 17.54 -6.46 -0.54
CA GLN A 16 17.29 -5.31 -1.41
C GLN A 16 18.29 -5.20 -2.57
N ARG A 17 19.59 -5.41 -2.32
CA ARG A 17 20.60 -5.37 -3.37
C ARG A 17 20.29 -6.44 -4.43
N TRP A 18 20.07 -7.66 -3.98
CA TRP A 18 19.75 -8.79 -4.84
C TRP A 18 18.48 -8.56 -5.66
N LEU A 19 17.41 -8.02 -5.05
CA LEU A 19 16.17 -7.67 -5.73
C LEU A 19 16.40 -6.64 -6.86
N SER A 20 17.31 -5.68 -6.65
CA SER A 20 17.69 -4.71 -7.68
C SER A 20 18.47 -5.35 -8.82
N ASP A 21 19.46 -6.19 -8.49
CA ASP A 21 20.34 -6.84 -9.48
C ASP A 21 19.55 -7.83 -10.35
N LYS A 22 18.69 -8.65 -9.74
CA LYS A 22 17.77 -9.57 -10.43
C LYS A 22 16.53 -8.87 -10.99
N LYS A 23 16.41 -7.54 -10.82
CA LYS A 23 15.31 -6.72 -11.35
C LYS A 23 13.91 -7.25 -10.96
N VAL A 24 13.72 -7.66 -9.71
CA VAL A 24 12.47 -8.30 -9.25
C VAL A 24 11.29 -7.32 -9.20
N ASP A 25 10.12 -7.79 -9.61
CA ASP A 25 8.86 -7.03 -9.63
C ASP A 25 7.95 -7.33 -8.43
N VAL A 26 7.86 -8.60 -8.02
CA VAL A 26 7.05 -9.06 -6.89
C VAL A 26 7.87 -9.97 -5.96
N VAL A 27 7.73 -9.75 -4.66
CA VAL A 27 8.43 -10.47 -3.60
C VAL A 27 7.40 -11.08 -2.65
N ALA A 28 7.25 -12.40 -2.68
CA ALA A 28 6.51 -13.17 -1.69
C ALA A 28 7.48 -13.64 -0.61
N ILE A 29 7.24 -13.24 0.64
CA ILE A 29 8.06 -13.59 1.79
C ILE A 29 7.25 -14.50 2.71
N GLN A 30 7.84 -15.63 3.10
CA GLN A 30 7.40 -16.47 4.21
C GLN A 30 8.31 -16.24 5.43
N GLU A 31 7.80 -16.49 6.63
CA GLU A 31 8.46 -16.20 7.90
C GLU A 31 9.15 -14.83 7.95
N ALA A 32 8.42 -13.76 7.66
CA ALA A 32 8.96 -12.40 7.75
C ALA A 32 9.42 -12.04 9.18
N GLN A 33 8.81 -12.68 10.19
CA GLN A 33 9.02 -12.47 11.64
C GLN A 33 8.96 -10.97 12.01
N MET A 34 7.83 -10.34 11.67
CA MET A 34 7.64 -8.91 11.84
C MET A 34 7.48 -8.55 13.32
N PRO A 35 8.12 -7.47 13.81
CA PRO A 35 7.88 -6.98 15.17
C PRO A 35 6.40 -6.63 15.39
N ALA A 36 5.95 -6.73 16.65
CA ALA A 36 4.59 -6.34 17.04
C ALA A 36 4.29 -4.91 16.55
N ASN A 37 3.14 -4.76 15.88
CA ASN A 37 2.63 -3.49 15.35
C ASN A 37 3.53 -2.77 14.33
N LYS A 38 4.51 -3.45 13.72
CA LYS A 38 5.38 -2.86 12.68
C LYS A 38 5.49 -3.75 11.46
N THR A 39 5.35 -3.19 10.27
CA THR A 39 5.69 -3.86 9.01
C THR A 39 7.17 -3.61 8.69
N ILE A 40 7.81 -4.59 8.05
CA ILE A 40 9.15 -4.41 7.50
C ILE A 40 8.99 -3.80 6.11
N ASN A 41 9.62 -2.66 5.84
CA ASN A 41 9.55 -2.02 4.53
C ASN A 41 10.79 -2.37 3.69
N ILE A 42 10.60 -2.73 2.42
CA ILE A 42 11.67 -2.94 1.46
C ILE A 42 11.76 -1.70 0.56
N PRO A 43 12.81 -0.86 0.65
CA PRO A 43 12.94 0.31 -0.22
C PRO A 43 12.89 -0.04 -1.71
N GLY A 44 12.11 0.73 -2.47
CA GLY A 44 11.83 0.45 -3.88
C GLY A 44 10.60 -0.44 -4.10
N PHE A 45 9.98 -0.90 -3.02
CA PHE A 45 8.76 -1.70 -3.02
C PHE A 45 7.73 -1.11 -2.05
N GLN A 46 6.47 -1.35 -2.37
CA GLN A 46 5.29 -1.07 -1.56
C GLN A 46 4.80 -2.37 -0.92
N THR A 47 4.41 -2.29 0.35
CA THR A 47 3.89 -3.42 1.14
C THR A 47 2.44 -3.69 0.71
N ALA A 48 2.24 -4.68 -0.16
CA ALA A 48 0.97 -4.89 -0.84
C ALA A 48 -0.03 -5.72 -0.01
N SER A 49 0.45 -6.76 0.66
CA SER A 49 -0.36 -7.58 1.56
C SER A 49 0.50 -8.16 2.67
N VAL A 50 -0.05 -8.23 3.89
CA VAL A 50 0.62 -8.79 5.06
C VAL A 50 -0.43 -9.55 5.87
N THR A 51 -0.10 -10.79 6.22
CA THR A 51 -0.86 -11.60 7.17
C THR A 51 0.10 -11.99 8.29
N ARG A 52 -0.29 -11.68 9.51
CA ARG A 52 0.47 -12.05 10.70
C ARG A 52 -0.01 -13.39 11.21
N ARG A 53 0.91 -14.16 11.75
CA ARG A 53 0.57 -15.45 12.32
C ARG A 53 -0.47 -15.28 13.43
N ALA A 54 -1.53 -16.08 13.38
CA ALA A 54 -2.61 -16.01 14.36
C ALA A 54 -2.48 -17.08 15.46
N ARG A 55 -2.03 -18.29 15.11
CA ARG A 55 -2.02 -19.45 16.03
C ARG A 55 -0.60 -19.92 16.38
N GLY A 56 -0.32 -20.03 17.69
CA GLY A 56 0.91 -20.62 18.23
C GLY A 56 0.90 -22.16 18.15
N ARG A 57 1.97 -22.83 18.60
CA ARG A 57 2.00 -24.31 18.68
C ARG A 57 1.03 -24.88 19.71
N ARG A 58 0.77 -24.11 20.76
CA ARG A 58 -0.27 -24.40 21.74
C ARG A 58 -1.24 -23.22 21.78
N ALA A 59 -2.49 -23.49 22.12
CA ALA A 59 -3.52 -22.47 22.30
C ALA A 59 -3.14 -21.41 23.34
N ASP A 60 -2.41 -21.79 24.39
CA ASP A 60 -1.89 -20.93 25.45
C ASP A 60 -0.46 -20.39 25.17
N GLY A 61 0.15 -20.80 24.07
CA GLY A 61 1.55 -20.58 23.76
C GLY A 61 1.82 -19.24 23.08
N ALA A 62 3.09 -18.80 23.12
CA ALA A 62 3.51 -17.62 22.39
C ALA A 62 3.35 -17.82 20.87
N VAL A 63 2.67 -16.88 20.21
CA VAL A 63 2.61 -16.81 18.75
C VAL A 63 3.92 -16.20 18.25
N LYS A 64 4.75 -17.02 17.60
CA LYS A 64 6.06 -16.62 17.09
C LYS A 64 6.25 -17.10 15.65
N GLY A 65 6.88 -16.24 14.85
CA GLY A 65 7.24 -16.54 13.46
C GLY A 65 6.03 -16.68 12.53
N GLY A 66 6.27 -17.07 11.28
CA GLY A 66 5.21 -17.44 10.32
C GLY A 66 4.47 -16.32 9.58
N ASP A 67 4.76 -15.04 9.87
CA ASP A 67 4.17 -13.94 9.10
C ASP A 67 4.47 -14.06 7.60
N VAL A 68 3.47 -13.88 6.75
CA VAL A 68 3.61 -13.84 5.29
C VAL A 68 3.37 -12.45 4.74
N ALA A 69 4.12 -12.05 3.73
CA ALA A 69 3.97 -10.75 3.10
C ALA A 69 4.20 -10.80 1.59
N ILE A 70 3.50 -9.95 0.85
CA ILE A 70 3.78 -9.66 -0.55
C ILE A 70 4.18 -8.20 -0.69
N TYR A 71 5.33 -7.98 -1.30
CA TYR A 71 5.84 -6.66 -1.69
C TYR A 71 5.83 -6.52 -3.20
N ILE A 72 5.41 -5.36 -3.68
CA ILE A 72 5.31 -5.07 -5.12
C ILE A 72 6.22 -3.89 -5.43
N ARG A 73 6.97 -3.95 -6.53
CA ARG A 73 7.88 -2.87 -6.93
C ARG A 73 7.12 -1.55 -7.10
N ASP A 74 7.74 -0.46 -6.66
CA ASP A 74 7.17 0.88 -6.81
C ASP A 74 6.83 1.18 -8.28
N GLY A 75 5.62 1.68 -8.52
CA GLY A 75 5.10 2.02 -9.84
C GLY A 75 4.33 0.90 -10.54
N LEU A 76 4.17 -0.27 -9.91
CA LEU A 76 3.22 -1.28 -10.37
C LEU A 76 1.88 -1.13 -9.65
N HIS A 77 0.80 -1.46 -10.34
CA HIS A 77 -0.55 -1.37 -9.79
C HIS A 77 -1.05 -2.74 -9.35
N PHE A 78 -1.79 -2.77 -8.24
CA PHE A 78 -2.27 -4.02 -7.66
C PHE A 78 -3.56 -3.84 -6.85
N GLN A 79 -4.23 -4.95 -6.55
CA GLN A 79 -5.33 -5.01 -5.59
C GLN A 79 -5.05 -6.13 -4.59
N ARG A 80 -5.36 -5.92 -3.30
CA ARG A 80 -5.29 -7.00 -2.31
C ARG A 80 -6.43 -8.00 -2.56
N LEU A 81 -6.11 -9.29 -2.51
CA LEU A 81 -7.14 -10.34 -2.52
C LEU A 81 -7.61 -10.57 -1.07
N GLU A 82 -8.93 -10.65 -0.88
CA GLU A 82 -9.54 -10.85 0.44
C GLU A 82 -10.06 -12.29 0.63
N ASP A 83 -10.37 -12.99 -0.47
CA ASP A 83 -10.87 -14.36 -0.43
C ASP A 83 -9.73 -15.35 -0.15
N ARG A 84 -9.66 -15.84 1.09
CA ARG A 84 -8.67 -16.83 1.53
C ARG A 84 -8.97 -18.19 0.88
N PRO A 85 -8.06 -18.74 0.05
CA PRO A 85 -8.33 -19.95 -0.73
C PRO A 85 -7.92 -21.24 0.01
N LEU A 86 -8.29 -21.33 1.28
CA LEU A 86 -8.05 -22.48 2.15
C LEU A 86 -9.38 -23.01 2.67
N ASP A 87 -9.39 -24.25 3.14
CA ASP A 87 -10.53 -24.80 3.87
C ASP A 87 -10.84 -23.94 5.12
N GLY A 88 -12.13 -23.80 5.45
CA GLY A 88 -12.57 -22.99 6.60
C GLY A 88 -12.09 -23.54 7.95
N SER A 89 -11.71 -24.82 8.00
CA SER A 89 -11.13 -25.48 9.19
C SER A 89 -9.61 -25.34 9.31
N ASP A 90 -8.92 -24.75 8.32
CA ASP A 90 -7.48 -24.47 8.40
C ASP A 90 -7.23 -23.16 9.17
N ASP A 91 -6.68 -23.28 10.37
CA ASP A 91 -6.27 -22.16 11.22
C ASP A 91 -4.75 -22.12 11.48
N VAL A 92 -3.98 -22.88 10.70
CA VAL A 92 -2.53 -23.06 10.87
C VAL A 92 -1.72 -22.48 9.72
N THR A 93 -2.28 -22.44 8.52
CA THR A 93 -1.63 -22.00 7.29
C THR A 93 -1.85 -20.51 7.09
N GLU A 94 -0.76 -19.75 7.03
CA GLU A 94 -0.80 -18.33 6.79
C GLU A 94 -0.84 -18.03 5.30
N TRP A 95 -1.68 -17.08 4.90
CA TRP A 95 -1.87 -16.72 3.50
C TRP A 95 -2.00 -15.21 3.31
N CYS A 96 -1.41 -14.70 2.23
CA CYS A 96 -1.78 -13.40 1.67
C CYS A 96 -1.79 -13.44 0.15
N GLY A 97 -2.66 -12.65 -0.48
CA GLY A 97 -2.80 -12.62 -1.93
C GLY A 97 -2.91 -11.22 -2.51
N VAL A 98 -2.46 -11.06 -3.75
CA VAL A 98 -2.58 -9.82 -4.52
C VAL A 98 -2.91 -10.12 -5.98
N ARG A 99 -3.73 -9.26 -6.58
CA ARG A 99 -3.91 -9.17 -8.04
C ARG A 99 -2.96 -8.10 -8.56
N LEU A 100 -2.00 -8.49 -9.39
CA LEU A 100 -1.09 -7.57 -10.08
C LEU A 100 -1.70 -7.17 -11.42
N PHE A 101 -1.85 -5.87 -11.67
CA PHE A 101 -2.31 -5.36 -12.96
C PHE A 101 -1.13 -5.15 -13.91
N LEU A 102 -1.24 -5.72 -15.11
CA LEU A 102 -0.25 -5.59 -16.17
C LEU A 102 -0.59 -4.37 -17.05
N PRO A 103 0.41 -3.77 -17.71
CA PRO A 103 0.18 -2.70 -18.67
C PRO A 103 -0.70 -3.18 -19.82
N SER A 104 -1.79 -2.47 -20.06
CA SER A 104 -2.67 -2.74 -21.20
C SER A 104 -2.31 -1.85 -22.38
N SER A 105 -2.27 -2.41 -23.59
CA SER A 105 -2.46 -1.60 -24.80
C SER A 105 -3.92 -1.17 -24.86
N SER A 106 -4.18 0.10 -25.20
CA SER A 106 -5.48 0.80 -25.14
C SER A 106 -6.68 0.19 -25.91
N GLN A 107 -6.59 -1.05 -26.38
CA GLN A 107 -7.62 -1.74 -27.16
C GLN A 107 -8.26 -2.96 -26.47
N GLN A 108 -7.89 -3.34 -25.23
CA GLN A 108 -8.51 -4.47 -24.53
C GLN A 108 -9.65 -4.04 -23.57
N ALA A 109 -10.74 -4.83 -23.56
CA ALA A 109 -11.93 -4.60 -22.76
C ALA A 109 -11.73 -4.81 -21.24
N SER A 110 -10.72 -5.57 -20.85
CA SER A 110 -10.33 -5.82 -19.44
C SER A 110 -8.83 -5.68 -19.28
N GLN A 111 -8.38 -5.03 -18.20
CA GLN A 111 -6.96 -4.92 -17.90
C GLN A 111 -6.37 -6.31 -17.59
N PRO A 112 -5.30 -6.74 -18.28
CA PRO A 112 -4.65 -8.01 -18.00
C PRO A 112 -4.08 -8.00 -16.58
N SER A 113 -4.19 -9.13 -15.87
CA SER A 113 -3.75 -9.25 -14.48
C SER A 113 -3.27 -10.65 -14.14
N ILE A 114 -2.38 -10.75 -13.15
CA ILE A 114 -1.91 -12.02 -12.59
C ILE A 114 -2.21 -12.02 -11.09
N ASP A 115 -2.91 -13.05 -10.62
CA ASP A 115 -3.14 -13.28 -9.19
C ASP A 115 -1.95 -14.02 -8.59
N ILE A 116 -1.46 -13.56 -7.44
CA ILE A 116 -0.29 -14.11 -6.75
C ILE A 116 -0.71 -14.43 -5.32
N HIS A 117 -0.64 -15.71 -4.96
CA HIS A 117 -0.96 -16.21 -3.63
C HIS A 117 0.31 -16.69 -2.96
N ASN A 118 0.59 -16.16 -1.77
CA ASN A 118 1.72 -16.51 -0.94
C ASN A 118 1.24 -17.29 0.29
N PHE A 119 1.80 -18.47 0.51
CA PHE A 119 1.46 -19.35 1.64
C PHE A 119 2.66 -19.66 2.53
N TYR A 120 2.38 -19.85 3.80
CA TYR A 120 3.29 -20.50 4.75
C TYR A 120 2.49 -21.51 5.58
N ARG A 121 2.71 -22.80 5.33
CA ARG A 121 2.20 -23.88 6.17
C ARG A 121 3.33 -24.32 7.09
N PRO A 122 3.27 -24.02 8.40
CA PRO A 122 4.34 -24.38 9.33
C PRO A 122 4.45 -25.90 9.46
N PRO A 123 5.61 -26.45 9.84
CA PRO A 123 5.70 -27.86 10.22
C PRO A 123 4.82 -28.12 11.46
N ILE A 124 4.03 -29.19 11.41
CA ILE A 124 3.15 -29.63 12.49
C ILE A 124 3.61 -31.02 12.93
N ARG A 125 3.86 -31.18 14.23
CA ARG A 125 4.30 -32.46 14.83
C ARG A 125 3.41 -32.76 16.03
N PRO A 126 2.24 -33.39 15.82
CA PRO A 126 1.25 -33.58 16.88
C PRO A 126 1.85 -34.23 18.12
N GLY A 127 1.56 -33.66 19.29
CA GLY A 127 2.04 -34.17 20.58
C GLY A 127 1.86 -33.16 21.70
N GLU A 128 2.43 -33.43 22.88
CA GLU A 128 2.26 -32.57 24.08
C GLU A 128 2.71 -31.10 23.88
N ASN A 129 3.61 -30.85 22.93
CA ASN A 129 4.17 -29.54 22.64
C ASN A 129 3.58 -28.87 21.38
N ASP A 130 2.62 -29.51 20.72
CA ASP A 130 1.98 -29.03 19.49
C ASP A 130 0.55 -29.58 19.38
N ASP A 131 -0.45 -28.74 19.71
CA ASP A 131 -1.88 -29.08 19.72
C ASP A 131 -2.59 -28.80 18.38
N ARG A 132 -1.82 -28.39 17.37
CA ARG A 132 -2.34 -28.05 16.05
C ARG A 132 -2.74 -29.31 15.29
N VAL A 133 -3.87 -29.22 14.60
CA VAL A 133 -4.34 -30.23 13.65
C VAL A 133 -4.08 -29.71 12.24
N ASP A 134 -3.55 -30.56 11.37
CA ASP A 134 -3.27 -30.18 10.00
C ASP A 134 -4.49 -30.39 9.10
N ASN A 135 -5.24 -29.32 8.89
CA ASN A 135 -6.39 -29.29 7.98
C ASN A 135 -6.04 -28.64 6.62
N PHE A 136 -4.76 -28.60 6.25
CA PHE A 136 -4.34 -27.95 5.01
C PHE A 136 -4.99 -28.59 3.78
N ALA A 137 -5.80 -27.78 3.09
CA ALA A 137 -6.38 -28.07 1.79
C ALA A 137 -6.63 -26.77 1.00
N LEU A 138 -6.14 -26.72 -0.25
CA LEU A 138 -6.36 -25.58 -1.13
C LEU A 138 -7.74 -25.66 -1.80
N SER A 139 -8.52 -24.59 -1.67
CA SER A 139 -9.86 -24.48 -2.28
C SER A 139 -9.88 -23.60 -3.53
N LEU A 140 -8.72 -23.07 -3.95
CA LEU A 140 -8.61 -22.16 -5.10
C LEU A 140 -9.12 -22.80 -6.39
N ARG A 141 -10.00 -22.09 -7.09
CA ARG A 141 -10.43 -22.36 -8.48
C ARG A 141 -10.43 -21.03 -9.20
N THR A 142 -9.75 -20.94 -10.33
CA THR A 142 -9.69 -19.69 -11.10
C THR A 142 -9.50 -19.93 -12.58
N ASN A 143 -10.05 -19.01 -13.38
CA ASN A 143 -9.83 -18.91 -14.82
C ASN A 143 -8.85 -17.77 -15.17
N SER A 144 -8.37 -16.99 -14.20
CA SER A 144 -7.35 -15.95 -14.38
C SER A 144 -5.94 -16.54 -14.33
N ASP A 145 -4.97 -15.86 -14.95
CA ASP A 145 -3.55 -16.15 -14.76
C ASP A 145 -3.22 -16.08 -13.26
N CYS A 146 -2.68 -17.17 -12.72
CA CYS A 146 -2.50 -17.29 -11.27
C CYS A 146 -1.21 -18.04 -10.93
N ILE A 147 -0.51 -17.55 -9.92
CA ILE A 147 0.67 -18.16 -9.30
C ILE A 147 0.37 -18.43 -7.82
N VAL A 148 0.52 -19.68 -7.42
CA VAL A 148 0.53 -20.13 -6.03
C VAL A 148 1.96 -20.45 -5.65
N THR A 149 2.47 -19.82 -4.60
CA THR A 149 3.84 -20.03 -4.15
C THR A 149 3.93 -19.98 -2.63
N GLY A 150 4.87 -20.71 -2.05
CA GLY A 150 5.03 -20.69 -0.61
C GLY A 150 5.96 -21.77 -0.09
N ASP A 151 6.17 -21.71 1.22
CA ASP A 151 6.75 -22.80 1.98
C ASP A 151 5.59 -23.63 2.53
N PHE A 152 5.40 -24.82 1.95
CA PHE A 152 4.32 -25.73 2.34
C PHE A 152 4.80 -26.77 3.35
N ASN A 153 6.11 -26.85 3.61
CA ASN A 153 6.71 -27.96 4.36
C ASN A 153 6.18 -29.32 3.87
N ALA A 154 6.17 -29.51 2.54
CA ALA A 154 5.58 -30.65 1.86
C ALA A 154 6.54 -31.25 0.82
N HIS A 155 6.76 -32.56 0.88
CA HIS A 155 7.67 -33.29 0.00
C HIS A 155 6.90 -34.24 -0.91
N HIS A 156 7.20 -34.19 -2.21
CA HIS A 156 6.66 -35.11 -3.21
C HIS A 156 7.67 -35.30 -4.36
N PRO A 157 7.80 -36.51 -4.94
CA PRO A 157 8.76 -36.79 -6.02
C PRO A 157 8.63 -35.90 -7.26
N SER A 158 7.44 -35.33 -7.50
CA SER A 158 7.19 -34.46 -8.66
C SER A 158 7.79 -33.05 -8.56
N TRP A 159 8.30 -32.62 -7.40
CA TRP A 159 8.98 -31.31 -7.23
C TRP A 159 10.20 -31.34 -6.33
N ASP A 160 10.49 -32.47 -5.69
CA ASP A 160 11.70 -32.71 -4.91
C ASP A 160 12.40 -33.96 -5.45
N HIS A 161 13.45 -33.79 -6.25
CA HIS A 161 14.18 -34.93 -6.85
C HIS A 161 14.91 -35.81 -5.82
N ARG A 162 14.96 -35.40 -4.55
CA ARG A 162 15.57 -36.17 -3.46
C ARG A 162 14.52 -36.89 -2.60
N CYS A 163 13.25 -36.76 -2.94
CA CYS A 163 12.13 -37.38 -2.27
C CYS A 163 11.69 -38.60 -3.07
N ASP A 164 11.82 -39.79 -2.48
CA ASP A 164 11.38 -41.04 -3.10
C ASP A 164 9.87 -41.25 -2.91
N ASP A 165 9.38 -40.96 -1.69
CA ASP A 165 7.98 -41.09 -1.30
C ASP A 165 7.41 -39.77 -0.79
N ALA A 166 6.20 -39.44 -1.21
CA ALA A 166 5.50 -38.25 -0.77
C ALA A 166 5.08 -38.34 0.71
N ASP A 167 5.15 -37.21 1.41
CA ASP A 167 4.45 -37.08 2.70
C ASP A 167 2.96 -36.78 2.50
N ASP A 168 2.16 -36.90 3.56
CA ASP A 168 0.71 -36.69 3.50
C ASP A 168 0.31 -35.31 2.94
N VAL A 169 1.10 -34.28 3.23
CA VAL A 169 0.85 -32.90 2.75
C VAL A 169 1.20 -32.80 1.28
N GLY A 170 2.32 -33.39 0.89
CA GLY A 170 2.79 -33.49 -0.48
C GLY A 170 1.79 -34.22 -1.36
N GLN A 171 1.22 -35.33 -0.88
CA GLN A 171 0.17 -36.03 -1.61
C GLN A 171 -1.10 -35.16 -1.78
N ARG A 172 -1.59 -34.52 -0.71
CA ARG A 172 -2.76 -33.62 -0.80
C ARG A 172 -2.52 -32.45 -1.77
N LEU A 173 -1.32 -31.88 -1.76
CA LEU A 173 -0.95 -30.81 -2.68
C LEU A 173 -0.85 -31.31 -4.14
N ALA A 174 -0.26 -32.49 -4.36
CA ALA A 174 -0.16 -33.10 -5.68
C ALA A 174 -1.54 -33.42 -6.26
N ASP A 175 -2.46 -33.95 -5.45
CA ASP A 175 -3.84 -34.23 -5.85
C ASP A 175 -4.60 -32.94 -6.21
N TRP A 176 -4.39 -31.85 -5.45
CA TRP A 176 -4.94 -30.54 -5.79
C TRP A 176 -4.39 -30.01 -7.13
N ILE A 177 -3.08 -30.15 -7.36
CA ILE A 177 -2.44 -29.73 -8.62
C ILE A 177 -3.03 -30.51 -9.80
N ALA A 178 -3.11 -31.83 -9.68
CA ALA A 178 -3.60 -32.73 -10.72
C ALA A 178 -5.09 -32.50 -11.04
N SER A 179 -5.92 -32.17 -10.03
CA SER A 179 -7.36 -31.98 -10.20
C SER A 179 -7.78 -30.60 -10.72
N GLY A 180 -6.91 -29.58 -10.63
CA GLY A 180 -7.27 -28.18 -10.88
C GLY A 180 -6.67 -27.50 -12.11
N ASP A 181 -6.16 -28.24 -13.09
CA ASP A 181 -5.43 -27.70 -14.27
C ASP A 181 -4.20 -26.84 -13.89
N TRP A 182 -3.57 -27.17 -12.76
CA TRP A 182 -2.34 -26.52 -12.29
C TRP A 182 -1.09 -27.25 -12.78
N HIS A 183 0.01 -26.52 -12.87
CA HIS A 183 1.31 -27.04 -13.26
C HIS A 183 2.34 -26.59 -12.22
N THR A 184 3.09 -27.55 -11.70
CA THR A 184 4.24 -27.26 -10.84
C THR A 184 5.38 -26.68 -11.67
N LEU A 185 5.98 -25.60 -11.19
CA LEU A 185 7.08 -24.91 -11.86
C LEU A 185 8.46 -25.33 -11.34
N ASN A 186 8.53 -25.90 -10.13
CA ASN A 186 9.78 -26.37 -9.53
C ASN A 186 10.50 -27.35 -10.48
N SER A 187 11.81 -27.17 -10.62
CA SER A 187 12.65 -28.08 -11.44
C SER A 187 13.12 -29.33 -10.69
N GLY A 188 12.68 -29.54 -9.45
CA GLY A 188 13.19 -30.59 -8.57
C GLY A 188 14.46 -30.21 -7.78
N ALA A 189 15.03 -29.04 -8.04
CA ALA A 189 16.21 -28.55 -7.32
C ALA A 189 15.86 -28.23 -5.84
N PRO A 190 16.78 -28.51 -4.89
CA PRO A 190 16.52 -28.26 -3.48
C PRO A 190 16.37 -26.76 -3.20
N THR A 191 15.34 -26.41 -2.44
CA THR A 191 15.04 -25.03 -2.00
C THR A 191 15.42 -24.80 -0.54
N HIS A 192 15.69 -25.85 0.23
CA HIS A 192 16.07 -25.76 1.64
C HIS A 192 17.31 -26.61 1.92
N ALA A 193 18.16 -26.15 2.85
CA ALA A 193 19.26 -26.90 3.42
C ALA A 193 19.28 -26.76 4.94
N ASP A 194 19.17 -27.88 5.66
CA ASP A 194 19.23 -27.89 7.12
C ASP A 194 20.65 -27.64 7.64
N TYR A 195 20.79 -27.37 8.94
CA TYR A 195 22.08 -27.16 9.60
C TYR A 195 22.98 -28.40 9.66
N ARG A 196 22.50 -29.57 9.20
CA ARG A 196 23.26 -30.82 9.07
C ARG A 196 23.70 -31.04 7.61
N GLY A 197 23.34 -30.13 6.70
CA GLY A 197 23.66 -30.19 5.28
C GLY A 197 22.71 -31.07 4.48
N ASN A 198 21.61 -31.56 5.05
CA ASN A 198 20.56 -32.24 4.29
C ASN A 198 19.77 -31.22 3.49
N THR A 199 19.42 -31.57 2.26
CA THR A 199 18.73 -30.67 1.34
C THR A 199 17.44 -31.30 0.86
N GLY A 200 16.41 -30.51 0.68
CA GLY A 200 15.12 -30.92 0.09
C GLY A 200 14.40 -29.72 -0.50
N ALA A 201 13.19 -29.93 -1.01
CA ALA A 201 12.35 -28.90 -1.61
C ALA A 201 10.96 -28.80 -0.94
N PRO A 202 10.87 -28.27 0.28
CA PRO A 202 9.60 -28.05 0.99
C PRO A 202 8.78 -26.89 0.40
N ASP A 203 9.42 -26.03 -0.40
CA ASP A 203 8.79 -24.88 -1.01
C ASP A 203 8.27 -25.20 -2.43
N VAL A 204 7.03 -24.86 -2.71
CA VAL A 204 6.37 -25.19 -3.98
C VAL A 204 5.88 -23.92 -4.68
N THR A 205 6.08 -23.88 -5.99
CA THR A 205 5.48 -22.91 -6.90
C THR A 205 4.66 -23.65 -7.95
N ALA A 206 3.39 -23.29 -8.08
CA ALA A 206 2.50 -23.78 -9.13
C ALA A 206 1.79 -22.62 -9.84
N CYS A 207 1.38 -22.83 -11.09
CA CYS A 207 0.58 -21.87 -11.83
C CYS A 207 -0.49 -22.57 -12.67
N ASN A 208 -1.51 -21.84 -13.09
CA ASN A 208 -2.53 -22.40 -13.97
C ASN A 208 -1.95 -22.67 -15.38
N ARG A 209 -2.53 -23.65 -16.09
CA ARG A 209 -2.03 -24.12 -17.41
C ARG A 209 -1.80 -23.02 -18.44
N GLY A 210 -2.64 -21.98 -18.46
CA GLY A 210 -2.52 -20.85 -19.39
C GLY A 210 -1.25 -20.00 -19.17
N LEU A 211 -0.76 -19.96 -17.93
CA LEU A 211 0.43 -19.20 -17.54
C LEU A 211 1.71 -20.03 -17.64
N ALA A 212 1.63 -21.35 -17.43
CA ALA A 212 2.78 -22.26 -17.36
C ALA A 212 3.78 -22.13 -18.51
N ARG A 213 3.29 -21.98 -19.75
CA ARG A 213 4.16 -21.85 -20.95
C ARG A 213 4.94 -20.53 -21.01
N ARG A 214 4.58 -19.55 -20.19
CA ARG A 214 5.22 -18.23 -20.12
C ARG A 214 6.05 -18.09 -18.85
N CYS A 215 6.17 -19.14 -18.05
CA CYS A 215 6.91 -19.14 -16.81
C CYS A 215 8.22 -19.89 -16.94
N GLU A 216 9.29 -19.29 -16.44
CA GLU A 216 10.54 -19.97 -16.14
C GLU A 216 10.78 -19.92 -14.63
N TRP A 217 11.33 -21.00 -14.08
CA TRP A 217 11.59 -21.14 -12.65
C TRP A 217 13.05 -21.51 -12.40
N THR A 218 13.68 -20.82 -11.46
CA THR A 218 15.06 -21.10 -11.04
C THR A 218 15.25 -20.90 -9.54
N VAL A 219 16.28 -21.51 -8.97
CA VAL A 219 16.71 -21.27 -7.59
C VAL A 219 17.74 -20.14 -7.57
N GLY A 220 17.54 -19.18 -6.68
CA GLY A 220 18.39 -18.02 -6.46
C GLY A 220 19.60 -18.31 -5.57
N GLU A 221 20.48 -17.30 -5.47
CA GLU A 221 21.61 -17.31 -4.56
C GLU A 221 21.18 -17.24 -3.09
N ASP A 222 22.07 -17.64 -2.18
CA ASP A 222 21.86 -17.52 -0.74
C ASP A 222 21.72 -16.05 -0.28
N LEU A 223 20.64 -15.78 0.46
CA LEU A 223 20.35 -14.49 1.11
C LEU A 223 20.38 -14.55 2.66
N GLY A 224 21.00 -15.58 3.22
CA GLY A 224 21.26 -15.75 4.65
C GLY A 224 20.23 -16.58 5.43
N SER A 225 19.25 -17.19 4.75
CA SER A 225 18.29 -18.18 5.30
C SER A 225 18.75 -19.61 4.98
N ASP A 226 18.26 -20.58 5.75
CA ASP A 226 18.27 -22.00 5.41
C ASP A 226 17.48 -22.33 4.12
N HIS A 227 16.53 -21.48 3.72
CA HIS A 227 15.86 -21.52 2.42
C HIS A 227 16.54 -20.63 1.37
N LEU A 228 16.47 -21.08 0.11
CA LEU A 228 16.92 -20.38 -1.08
C LEU A 228 15.73 -19.68 -1.76
N PRO A 229 15.93 -18.47 -2.32
CA PRO A 229 14.87 -17.79 -3.06
C PRO A 229 14.48 -18.56 -4.31
N GLN A 230 13.20 -18.61 -4.61
CA GLN A 230 12.66 -19.10 -5.88
C GLN A 230 12.41 -17.90 -6.81
N LEU A 231 12.96 -17.96 -8.01
CA LEU A 231 12.78 -16.98 -9.07
C LEU A 231 11.77 -17.52 -10.08
N ILE A 232 10.72 -16.75 -10.30
CA ILE A 232 9.70 -17.02 -11.31
C ILE A 232 9.74 -15.86 -12.29
N GLU A 233 10.18 -16.12 -13.52
CA GLU A 233 10.14 -15.17 -14.62
C GLU A 233 8.88 -15.41 -15.44
N VAL A 234 8.08 -14.37 -15.63
CA VAL A 234 6.81 -14.46 -16.36
C VAL A 234 6.87 -13.58 -17.60
N THR A 235 6.79 -14.20 -18.77
CA THR A 235 6.72 -13.47 -20.04
C THR A 235 5.34 -12.84 -20.19
N CYS A 236 5.30 -11.51 -20.19
CA CYS A 236 4.08 -10.73 -20.30
C CYS A 236 4.09 -9.89 -21.59
N HIS A 237 2.91 -9.66 -22.17
CA HIS A 237 2.76 -8.70 -23.26
C HIS A 237 2.75 -7.27 -22.71
N GLY A 238 3.35 -6.33 -23.45
CA GLY A 238 3.49 -4.94 -23.03
C GLY A 238 4.87 -4.61 -22.46
N GLY A 239 5.28 -3.35 -22.58
CA GLY A 239 6.55 -2.89 -22.04
C GLY A 239 6.53 -2.89 -20.51
N ARG A 240 7.66 -3.24 -19.89
CA ARG A 240 7.81 -3.16 -18.44
C ARG A 240 7.48 -1.73 -17.96
N PRO A 241 6.61 -1.55 -16.95
CA PRO A 241 6.34 -0.22 -16.39
C PRO A 241 7.64 0.47 -16.02
N ARG A 242 7.88 1.61 -16.67
CA ARG A 242 9.04 2.43 -16.36
C ARG A 242 8.85 2.99 -14.95
N ARG A 243 9.79 2.70 -14.05
CA ARG A 243 9.88 3.41 -12.77
C ARG A 243 10.18 4.87 -13.11
N ILE A 244 9.16 5.73 -13.15
CA ILE A 244 9.32 7.18 -13.36
C ILE A 244 9.99 7.74 -12.10
N ARG A 245 11.31 7.75 -12.09
CA ARG A 245 12.08 8.40 -11.02
C ARG A 245 12.12 9.89 -11.32
N LYS A 246 11.66 10.72 -10.37
CA LYS A 246 11.91 12.17 -10.44
C LYS A 246 13.43 12.39 -10.42
N THR A 247 14.00 12.70 -11.58
CA THR A 247 15.41 13.05 -11.69
C THR A 247 15.66 14.34 -10.93
N LYS A 248 16.74 14.39 -10.14
CA LYS A 248 17.17 15.61 -9.47
C LYS A 248 18.36 16.21 -10.22
N TRP A 249 18.43 17.53 -10.23
CA TRP A 249 19.62 18.25 -10.67
C TRP A 249 20.80 17.86 -9.79
N ALA A 250 21.90 17.44 -10.43
CA ALA A 250 23.16 17.15 -9.77
C ALA A 250 24.04 18.39 -9.82
N PHE A 251 23.68 19.44 -9.06
CA PHE A 251 24.41 20.72 -9.05
C PHE A 251 25.91 20.59 -8.73
N HIS A 252 26.31 19.56 -8.00
CA HIS A 252 27.73 19.25 -7.72
C HIS A 252 28.53 18.74 -8.94
N LYS A 253 27.85 18.41 -10.05
CA LYS A 253 28.44 18.01 -11.33
C LYS A 253 28.11 19.02 -12.44
N ALA A 254 27.53 20.17 -12.08
CA ALA A 254 27.19 21.18 -13.06
C ALA A 254 28.44 21.83 -13.62
N ASP A 255 28.45 22.03 -14.93
CA ASP A 255 29.41 22.88 -15.62
C ASP A 255 28.90 24.33 -15.58
N TRP A 256 29.20 25.04 -14.49
CA TRP A 256 28.72 26.41 -14.29
C TRP A 256 29.35 27.41 -15.27
N ASP A 257 30.58 27.14 -15.69
CA ASP A 257 31.31 27.98 -16.65
C ASP A 257 30.69 27.82 -18.05
N GLY A 258 30.47 26.58 -18.49
CA GLY A 258 29.76 26.29 -19.74
C GLY A 258 28.30 26.78 -19.73
N PHE A 259 27.60 26.68 -18.59
CA PHE A 259 26.25 27.22 -18.43
C PHE A 259 26.21 28.73 -18.67
N SER A 260 27.11 29.47 -18.04
CA SER A 260 27.16 30.93 -18.12
C SER A 260 27.57 31.39 -19.53
N ALA A 261 28.66 30.82 -20.05
CA ALA A 261 29.15 31.13 -21.40
C ALA A 261 28.11 30.80 -22.49
N GLY A 262 27.36 29.71 -22.32
CA GLY A 262 26.30 29.32 -23.23
C GLY A 262 25.09 30.26 -23.22
N ILE A 263 24.78 30.90 -22.09
CA ILE A 263 23.72 31.91 -22.02
C ILE A 263 24.17 33.19 -22.76
N GLU A 264 25.35 33.71 -22.41
CA GLU A 264 25.89 34.94 -23.01
C GLU A 264 26.00 34.81 -24.53
N THR A 265 26.57 33.70 -25.01
CA THR A 265 26.71 33.42 -26.45
C THR A 265 25.36 33.47 -27.18
N VAL A 266 24.30 32.91 -26.59
CA VAL A 266 22.97 32.86 -27.23
C VAL A 266 22.29 34.23 -27.21
N LEU A 267 22.46 35.00 -26.13
CA LEU A 267 21.90 36.35 -26.01
C LEU A 267 22.62 37.34 -26.92
N GLU A 268 23.94 37.21 -27.10
CA GLU A 268 24.74 38.03 -28.02
C GLU A 268 24.45 37.71 -29.50
N SER A 269 24.32 36.41 -29.82
CA SER A 269 24.07 35.97 -31.21
C SER A 269 22.61 36.08 -31.64
N THR A 270 21.67 36.23 -30.71
CA THR A 270 20.23 36.35 -30.98
C THR A 270 19.65 37.60 -30.31
N PRO A 271 20.01 38.81 -30.78
CA PRO A 271 19.45 40.03 -30.23
C PRO A 271 17.93 40.06 -30.45
N PRO A 272 17.14 40.45 -29.43
CA PRO A 272 15.69 40.56 -29.58
C PRO A 272 15.32 41.70 -30.54
N PRO A 273 14.13 41.65 -31.16
CA PRO A 273 13.62 42.73 -32.01
C PRO A 273 13.61 44.08 -31.28
N PRO A 274 13.84 45.21 -31.97
CA PRO A 274 13.90 46.55 -31.36
C PRO A 274 12.61 46.96 -30.62
N ASP A 275 11.49 46.37 -30.99
CA ASP A 275 10.13 46.62 -30.50
C ASP A 275 9.57 45.49 -29.62
N ALA A 276 10.43 44.56 -29.19
CA ALA A 276 10.02 43.46 -28.33
C ALA A 276 9.47 43.95 -26.99
N SER A 277 8.30 43.44 -26.59
CA SER A 277 7.74 43.71 -25.28
C SER A 277 8.57 43.07 -24.17
N THR A 278 8.49 43.62 -22.95
CA THR A 278 9.12 43.04 -21.76
C THR A 278 8.78 41.56 -21.57
N GLU A 279 7.56 41.16 -21.93
CA GLU A 279 7.08 39.78 -21.81
C GLU A 279 7.76 38.85 -22.84
N GLN A 280 7.98 39.35 -24.06
CA GLN A 280 8.72 38.62 -25.10
C GLN A 280 10.21 38.46 -24.74
N LEU A 281 10.81 39.51 -24.16
CA LEU A 281 12.19 39.49 -23.66
C LEU A 281 12.35 38.48 -22.50
N LEU A 282 11.43 38.51 -21.54
CA LEU A 282 11.42 37.56 -20.42
C LEU A 282 11.22 36.12 -20.91
N GLY A 283 10.35 35.91 -21.92
CA GLY A 283 10.13 34.61 -22.55
C GLY A 283 11.39 34.08 -23.27
N LEU A 284 12.12 34.95 -23.97
CA LEU A 284 13.41 34.61 -24.58
C LEU A 284 14.44 34.23 -23.52
N PHE A 285 14.63 35.08 -22.51
CA PHE A 285 15.59 34.85 -21.43
C PHE A 285 15.32 33.54 -20.68
N ASN A 286 14.06 33.30 -20.26
CA ASN A 286 13.68 32.07 -19.57
C ASN A 286 13.93 30.83 -20.43
N ARG A 287 13.65 30.89 -21.73
CA ARG A 287 13.88 29.77 -22.65
C ARG A 287 15.37 29.46 -22.79
N VAL A 288 16.22 30.46 -22.94
CA VAL A 288 17.68 30.30 -23.03
C VAL A 288 18.22 29.72 -21.72
N LEU A 289 17.80 30.27 -20.58
CA LEU A 289 18.20 29.82 -19.26
C LEU A 289 17.78 28.36 -19.00
N LEU A 290 16.54 28.00 -19.36
CA LEU A 290 16.04 26.63 -19.23
C LEU A 290 16.79 25.67 -20.17
N TYR A 291 17.04 26.06 -21.42
CA TYR A 291 17.77 25.24 -22.37
C TYR A 291 19.21 24.97 -21.89
N GLN A 292 19.97 26.02 -21.55
CA GLN A 292 21.33 25.87 -21.07
C GLN A 292 21.41 25.11 -19.74
N SER A 293 20.38 25.20 -18.90
CA SER A 293 20.35 24.41 -17.67
C SER A 293 20.31 22.90 -17.98
N THR A 294 19.65 22.48 -19.05
CA THR A 294 19.54 21.06 -19.42
C THR A 294 20.82 20.47 -20.01
N THR A 295 21.65 21.30 -20.64
CA THR A 295 22.93 20.90 -21.23
C THR A 295 24.04 20.88 -20.18
N ALA A 296 24.11 21.92 -19.34
CA ALA A 296 25.22 22.13 -18.41
C ALA A 296 25.01 21.54 -17.00
N ILE A 297 23.75 21.32 -16.58
CA ILE A 297 23.45 20.77 -15.25
C ILE A 297 22.93 19.34 -15.43
N PRO A 298 23.76 18.31 -15.19
CA PRO A 298 23.33 16.93 -15.38
C PRO A 298 22.20 16.58 -14.41
N ARG A 299 21.21 15.85 -14.92
CA ARG A 299 20.11 15.29 -14.12
C ARG A 299 20.38 13.82 -13.84
N GLY A 300 20.23 13.42 -12.59
CA GLY A 300 20.45 12.04 -12.16
C GLY A 300 19.35 11.54 -11.24
N ALA A 301 19.08 10.25 -11.32
CA ALA A 301 18.31 9.53 -10.32
C ALA A 301 19.16 8.37 -9.81
N ARG A 302 19.91 8.57 -8.71
CA ARG A 302 20.55 7.43 -8.03
C ARG A 302 19.46 6.51 -7.50
N ALA A 303 19.55 5.22 -7.83
CA ALA A 303 18.76 4.19 -7.18
C ALA A 303 19.16 4.17 -5.70
N ASP A 304 18.25 4.59 -4.82
CA ASP A 304 18.26 4.36 -3.37
C ASP A 304 19.67 4.18 -2.76
N PRO A 305 20.54 5.23 -2.82
CA PRO A 305 21.95 5.07 -2.50
C PRO A 305 22.12 4.72 -1.02
N ARG A 306 22.85 3.64 -0.78
CA ARG A 306 23.24 3.16 0.56
C ARG A 306 24.76 3.21 0.66
N PRO A 307 25.34 4.33 1.13
CA PRO A 307 26.79 4.52 1.15
C PRO A 307 27.54 3.40 1.89
N TRP A 308 27.02 2.93 3.02
CA TRP A 308 27.62 1.82 3.78
C TRP A 308 27.57 0.45 3.09
N ALA A 309 26.71 0.24 2.09
CA ALA A 309 26.63 -1.06 1.40
C ALA A 309 27.83 -1.30 0.47
N LEU A 310 28.60 -0.24 0.18
CA LEU A 310 29.86 -0.27 -0.55
C LEU A 310 31.06 -0.25 0.41
N ASP A 311 30.84 -0.42 1.72
CA ASP A 311 31.92 -0.57 2.68
C ASP A 311 32.77 -1.81 2.27
N PRO A 312 34.07 -1.66 2.01
CA PRO A 312 34.91 -2.74 1.50
C PRO A 312 34.90 -3.98 2.39
N GLU A 313 34.89 -3.79 3.71
CA GLU A 313 34.89 -4.87 4.70
C GLU A 313 33.59 -5.68 4.64
N LEU A 314 32.46 -5.01 4.43
CA LEU A 314 31.16 -5.66 4.27
C LEU A 314 31.09 -6.48 2.97
N VAL A 315 31.63 -5.93 1.87
CA VAL A 315 31.66 -6.64 0.58
C VAL A 315 32.47 -7.93 0.69
N GLU A 316 33.63 -7.87 1.34
CA GLU A 316 34.49 -9.03 1.59
C GLU A 316 33.80 -10.08 2.48
N ALA A 317 33.23 -9.68 3.61
CA ALA A 317 32.57 -10.61 4.53
C ALA A 317 31.36 -11.34 3.91
N VAL A 318 30.61 -10.67 3.05
CA VAL A 318 29.49 -11.28 2.30
C VAL A 318 30.01 -12.30 1.27
N ALA A 319 31.11 -11.99 0.58
CA ALA A 319 31.73 -12.91 -0.38
C ALA A 319 32.27 -14.17 0.34
N GLU A 320 32.96 -14.00 1.46
CA GLU A 320 33.48 -15.11 2.29
C GLU A 320 32.36 -16.04 2.74
N ARG A 321 31.22 -15.49 3.20
CA ARG A 321 30.06 -16.29 3.61
C ARG A 321 29.46 -17.10 2.46
N ARG A 322 29.39 -16.53 1.25
CA ARG A 322 28.88 -17.22 0.05
C ARG A 322 29.81 -18.37 -0.34
N GLU A 323 31.11 -18.11 -0.40
CA GLU A 323 32.13 -19.13 -0.68
C GLU A 323 32.08 -20.26 0.35
N ALA A 324 31.99 -19.94 1.64
CA ALA A 324 31.91 -20.94 2.70
C ALA A 324 30.66 -21.84 2.59
N ARG A 325 29.52 -21.29 2.14
CA ARG A 325 28.31 -22.08 1.89
C ARG A 325 28.45 -22.98 0.68
N ASP A 326 29.04 -22.48 -0.40
CA ASP A 326 29.27 -23.28 -1.61
C ASP A 326 30.26 -24.42 -1.34
N ALA A 327 31.31 -24.17 -0.56
CA ALA A 327 32.20 -25.21 -0.07
C ALA A 327 31.46 -26.26 0.77
N MET A 328 30.53 -25.84 1.64
CA MET A 328 29.70 -26.77 2.44
C MET A 328 28.81 -27.69 1.58
N LYS A 329 28.43 -27.27 0.36
CA LYS A 329 27.68 -28.13 -0.57
C LYS A 329 28.54 -29.29 -1.08
N GLN A 330 29.85 -29.09 -1.19
CA GLN A 330 30.81 -30.08 -1.69
C GLN A 330 31.40 -30.92 -0.54
N ASP A 331 31.73 -30.28 0.58
CA ASP A 331 32.27 -30.89 1.78
C ASP A 331 31.27 -30.75 2.95
N ARG A 332 30.66 -31.89 3.34
CA ARG A 332 29.69 -31.97 4.44
C ARG A 332 30.38 -32.16 5.81
N SER A 333 31.68 -31.86 5.92
CA SER A 333 32.42 -31.95 7.17
C SER A 333 31.95 -30.93 8.22
N ARG A 334 32.20 -31.25 9.49
CA ARG A 334 31.96 -30.32 10.61
C ARG A 334 32.80 -29.04 10.48
N ALA A 335 34.01 -29.15 9.92
CA ALA A 335 34.89 -28.01 9.69
C ALA A 335 34.34 -27.04 8.64
N ALA A 336 33.84 -27.55 7.50
CA ALA A 336 33.20 -26.72 6.48
C ALA A 336 31.95 -26.00 7.02
N LYS A 337 31.17 -26.68 7.87
CA LYS A 337 30.03 -26.09 8.58
C LYS A 337 30.46 -24.98 9.55
N ASP A 338 31.46 -25.24 10.39
CA ASP A 338 31.92 -24.27 11.39
C ASP A 338 32.47 -23.01 10.69
N ARG A 339 33.17 -23.18 9.56
CA ARG A 339 33.60 -22.08 8.67
C ARG A 339 32.40 -21.26 8.17
N TRP A 340 31.35 -21.89 7.66
CA TRP A 340 30.16 -21.18 7.19
C TRP A 340 29.44 -20.43 8.32
N LEU A 341 29.30 -21.05 9.50
CA LEU A 341 28.68 -20.40 10.66
C LEU A 341 29.48 -19.20 11.17
N GLU A 342 30.81 -19.29 11.14
CA GLU A 342 31.70 -18.18 11.49
C GLU A 342 31.58 -17.04 10.47
N ALA A 343 31.64 -17.34 9.17
CA ALA A 343 31.48 -16.36 8.10
C ALA A 343 30.09 -15.68 8.15
N LYS A 344 29.03 -16.44 8.49
CA LYS A 344 27.68 -15.90 8.71
C LYS A 344 27.65 -14.91 9.87
N ARG A 345 28.29 -15.23 10.99
CA ARG A 345 28.39 -14.35 12.18
C ARG A 345 29.22 -13.10 11.87
N ARG A 346 30.34 -13.24 11.18
CA ARG A 346 31.19 -12.13 10.74
C ARG A 346 30.45 -11.15 9.84
N ALA A 347 29.79 -11.63 8.79
CA ALA A 347 29.03 -10.78 7.87
C ALA A 347 27.97 -9.95 8.60
N ALA A 348 27.22 -10.56 9.52
CA ALA A 348 26.22 -9.86 10.32
C ALA A 348 26.82 -8.77 11.23
N LYS A 349 28.00 -9.04 11.83
CA LYS A 349 28.71 -8.07 12.68
C LYS A 349 29.20 -6.86 11.86
N VAL A 350 29.92 -7.12 10.77
CA VAL A 350 30.48 -6.08 9.89
C VAL A 350 29.38 -5.20 9.30
N GLU A 351 28.23 -5.78 8.96
CA GLU A 351 27.07 -5.03 8.46
C GLU A 351 26.56 -3.98 9.48
N GLU A 352 26.45 -4.34 10.76
CA GLU A 352 26.04 -3.42 11.82
C GLU A 352 27.07 -2.31 12.06
N GLU A 353 28.36 -2.64 11.99
CA GLU A 353 29.45 -1.68 12.12
C GLU A 353 29.45 -0.68 10.95
N ALA A 354 29.34 -1.16 9.71
CA ALA A 354 29.28 -0.32 8.50
C ALA A 354 28.07 0.64 8.52
N LYS A 355 26.88 0.16 8.92
CA LYS A 355 25.70 1.02 9.13
C LYS A 355 25.99 2.12 10.15
N THR A 356 26.57 1.73 11.28
CA THR A 356 26.84 2.66 12.38
C THR A 356 27.84 3.72 11.96
N ARG A 357 28.93 3.34 11.27
CA ARG A 357 29.92 4.26 10.70
C ARG A 357 29.27 5.27 9.75
N SER A 358 28.52 4.80 8.76
CA SER A 358 27.86 5.68 7.78
C SER A 358 26.77 6.55 8.40
N PHE A 359 26.02 6.05 9.39
CA PHE A 359 25.04 6.88 10.08
C PHE A 359 25.70 7.97 10.93
N ARG A 360 26.80 7.67 11.62
CA ARG A 360 27.59 8.67 12.35
C ARG A 360 28.12 9.75 11.42
N GLU A 361 28.68 9.36 10.28
CA GLU A 361 29.15 10.29 9.24
C GLU A 361 27.99 11.14 8.69
N PHE A 362 26.85 10.54 8.37
CA PHE A 362 25.67 11.27 7.93
C PHE A 362 25.18 12.27 8.98
N ALA A 363 25.09 11.86 10.24
CA ALA A 363 24.64 12.72 11.32
C ALA A 363 25.61 13.88 11.59
N SER A 364 26.93 13.63 11.55
CA SER A 364 27.93 14.66 11.80
C SER A 364 28.09 15.66 10.65
N THR A 365 27.98 15.19 9.40
CA THR A 365 28.23 16.01 8.20
C THR A 365 26.98 16.65 7.61
N THR A 366 25.82 15.97 7.71
CA THR A 366 24.61 16.29 6.95
C THR A 366 23.45 16.78 7.82
N LEU A 367 23.45 16.52 9.14
CA LEU A 367 22.45 17.01 10.10
C LEU A 367 22.99 18.13 11.02
N ASN A 368 23.92 18.94 10.52
CA ASN A 368 24.52 20.06 11.27
C ASN A 368 23.62 21.33 11.29
N LYS A 369 23.95 22.33 12.12
CA LYS A 369 23.16 23.56 12.39
C LYS A 369 22.52 24.26 11.17
N PRO A 370 23.11 24.32 9.96
CA PRO A 370 22.47 24.94 8.78
C PRO A 370 21.47 24.03 8.04
N THR A 371 21.16 22.83 8.53
CA THR A 371 20.32 21.87 7.79
C THR A 371 18.83 22.28 7.81
N ASN A 372 18.21 22.32 6.63
CA ASN A 372 16.77 22.61 6.47
C ASN A 372 15.90 21.66 7.32
N ILE A 373 15.04 22.24 8.16
CA ILE A 373 14.18 21.51 9.11
C ILE A 373 13.28 20.47 8.43
N GLY A 374 12.81 20.74 7.21
CA GLY A 374 12.00 19.79 6.44
C GLY A 374 12.78 18.53 6.03
N ARG A 375 14.09 18.63 5.82
CA ARG A 375 14.96 17.47 5.59
C ARG A 375 15.10 16.63 6.86
N VAL A 376 15.25 17.28 8.01
CA VAL A 376 15.30 16.63 9.33
C VAL A 376 13.97 15.93 9.63
N THR A 377 12.84 16.61 9.49
CA THR A 377 11.50 16.05 9.70
C THR A 377 11.21 14.86 8.76
N LYS A 378 11.66 14.91 7.50
CA LYS A 378 11.50 13.80 6.57
C LYS A 378 12.34 12.58 6.95
N VAL A 379 13.54 12.79 7.50
CA VAL A 379 14.37 11.70 8.04
C VAL A 379 13.72 11.10 9.29
N LEU A 380 13.24 11.94 10.21
CA LEU A 380 12.52 11.49 11.41
C LEU A 380 11.26 10.70 11.06
N ARG A 381 10.41 11.19 10.15
CA ARG A 381 9.21 10.46 9.69
C ARG A 381 9.55 9.09 9.07
N LYS A 382 10.67 8.98 8.37
CA LYS A 382 11.18 7.69 7.85
C LYS A 382 11.64 6.76 8.98
N MET A 383 12.28 7.29 10.02
CA MET A 383 12.73 6.53 11.18
C MET A 383 11.57 6.09 12.09
N GLU A 384 10.54 6.92 12.21
CA GLU A 384 9.31 6.64 12.96
C GLU A 384 8.39 5.62 12.28
N GLY A 385 8.71 5.20 11.05
CA GLY A 385 7.93 4.20 10.32
C GLY A 385 6.52 4.68 9.98
N SER A 386 6.34 5.99 9.76
CA SER A 386 5.05 6.56 9.37
C SER A 386 4.44 5.78 8.18
N VAL A 387 3.13 5.50 8.29
CA VAL A 387 2.38 4.64 7.35
C VAL A 387 2.63 5.09 5.93
N GLN A 388 3.35 4.28 5.17
CA GLN A 388 3.67 4.55 3.79
C GLN A 388 2.41 4.22 2.98
N ALA A 389 1.82 5.22 2.31
CA ALA A 389 0.78 4.97 1.33
C ALA A 389 1.30 3.95 0.30
N CYS A 390 0.41 3.14 -0.26
CA CYS A 390 0.70 2.23 -1.37
C CYS A 390 0.10 2.81 -2.65
N PRO A 391 0.80 3.70 -3.37
CA PRO A 391 0.27 4.37 -4.57
C PRO A 391 -0.23 3.38 -5.63
N GLY A 392 0.38 2.20 -5.70
CA GLY A 392 0.00 1.15 -6.63
C GLY A 392 -1.36 0.53 -6.33
N HIS A 393 -1.85 0.60 -5.08
CA HIS A 393 -3.12 -0.02 -4.71
C HIS A 393 -4.28 0.61 -5.51
N ALA A 394 -5.01 -0.21 -6.25
CA ALA A 394 -6.22 0.17 -6.95
C ALA A 394 -7.30 0.61 -5.96
N LEU A 395 -8.13 1.56 -6.37
CA LEU A 395 -9.15 2.17 -5.51
C LEU A 395 -10.52 1.92 -6.10
N GLN A 396 -11.49 1.59 -5.26
CA GLN A 396 -12.89 1.56 -5.70
C GLN A 396 -13.37 2.99 -5.91
N GLY A 397 -13.59 3.38 -7.17
CA GLY A 397 -14.14 4.67 -7.56
C GLY A 397 -15.62 4.59 -7.91
N ASP A 398 -16.22 5.76 -8.16
CA ASP A 398 -17.66 5.88 -8.50
C ASP A 398 -18.06 5.14 -9.79
N ARG A 399 -17.08 4.82 -10.67
CA ARG A 399 -17.30 4.10 -11.94
C ARG A 399 -16.66 2.71 -11.98
N GLY A 400 -16.32 2.16 -10.81
CA GLY A 400 -15.61 0.90 -10.70
C GLY A 400 -14.16 1.08 -10.24
N LEU A 401 -13.35 0.05 -10.46
CA LEU A 401 -11.98 -0.01 -9.96
C LEU A 401 -11.08 0.96 -10.75
N ALA A 402 -10.45 1.91 -10.06
CA ALA A 402 -9.47 2.84 -10.59
C ALA A 402 -8.04 2.31 -10.32
N VAL A 403 -7.34 1.93 -11.39
CA VAL A 403 -6.05 1.24 -11.30
C VAL A 403 -4.91 2.22 -11.55
N GLU A 404 -5.00 2.99 -12.64
CA GLU A 404 -3.96 3.93 -13.05
C GLU A 404 -4.03 5.25 -12.27
N ASP A 405 -2.91 5.96 -12.17
CA ASP A 405 -2.81 7.22 -11.42
C ASP A 405 -3.81 8.29 -11.91
N LEU A 406 -4.02 8.38 -13.23
CA LEU A 406 -4.97 9.31 -13.84
C LEU A 406 -6.42 8.98 -13.46
N GLU A 407 -6.76 7.69 -13.41
CA GLU A 407 -8.10 7.23 -13.03
C GLU A 407 -8.37 7.52 -11.57
N LYS A 408 -7.39 7.26 -10.70
CA LYS A 408 -7.44 7.57 -9.25
C LYS A 408 -7.62 9.06 -9.04
N ALA A 409 -6.82 9.90 -9.71
CA ALA A 409 -6.94 11.35 -9.64
C ALA A 409 -8.30 11.84 -10.15
N THR A 410 -8.79 11.29 -11.26
CA THR A 410 -10.12 11.64 -11.81
C THR A 410 -11.25 11.25 -10.87
N SER A 411 -11.17 10.05 -10.27
CA SER A 411 -12.14 9.59 -9.27
C SER A 411 -12.11 10.52 -8.05
N PHE A 412 -10.92 10.86 -7.54
CA PHE A 412 -10.76 11.80 -6.45
C PHE A 412 -11.37 13.17 -6.77
N VAL A 413 -11.06 13.76 -7.92
CA VAL A 413 -11.60 15.08 -8.33
C VAL A 413 -13.13 15.04 -8.39
N ARG A 414 -13.72 13.95 -8.89
CA ARG A 414 -15.17 13.79 -8.94
C ARG A 414 -15.79 13.70 -7.55
N THR A 415 -15.29 12.79 -6.71
CA THR A 415 -15.75 12.63 -5.32
C THR A 415 -15.58 13.94 -4.56
N TYR A 416 -14.43 14.61 -4.70
CA TYR A 416 -14.17 15.91 -4.10
C TYR A 416 -15.15 16.97 -4.59
N SER A 417 -15.41 17.09 -5.89
CA SER A 417 -16.38 18.06 -6.42
C SER A 417 -17.80 17.82 -5.89
N ARG A 418 -18.19 16.55 -5.71
CA ARG A 418 -19.49 16.15 -5.16
C ARG A 418 -19.61 16.60 -3.71
N VAL A 419 -18.60 16.30 -2.90
CA VAL A 419 -18.54 16.68 -1.48
C VAL A 419 -18.44 18.20 -1.32
N SER A 420 -17.59 18.86 -2.10
CA SER A 420 -17.39 20.33 -2.05
C SER A 420 -18.68 21.10 -2.35
N ARG A 421 -19.54 20.61 -3.25
CA ARG A 421 -20.87 21.19 -3.49
C ARG A 421 -21.79 21.13 -2.27
N GLN A 422 -21.61 20.15 -1.39
CA GLN A 422 -22.43 19.97 -0.18
C GLN A 422 -21.98 20.84 0.99
N VAL A 423 -20.71 21.25 1.04
CA VAL A 423 -20.13 22.12 2.10
C VAL A 423 -20.10 23.61 1.74
N GLY A 424 -20.81 24.03 0.69
CA GLY A 424 -20.93 25.45 0.32
C GLY A 424 -19.75 26.02 -0.46
N PHE A 425 -18.85 25.19 -1.00
CA PHE A 425 -17.79 25.65 -1.91
C PHE A 425 -18.41 25.97 -3.28
N ARG A 426 -18.42 27.25 -3.63
CA ARG A 426 -18.98 27.74 -4.91
C ARG A 426 -18.10 27.33 -6.08
N ARG A 427 -18.72 26.90 -7.18
CA ARG A 427 -18.07 26.57 -8.44
C ARG A 427 -17.36 27.83 -8.99
N GLY A 428 -16.04 27.77 -9.24
CA GLY A 428 -15.28 28.85 -9.91
C GLY A 428 -14.23 29.59 -9.08
N ARG A 429 -13.98 29.26 -7.80
CA ARG A 429 -12.79 29.73 -7.07
C ARG A 429 -11.86 28.56 -6.78
N SER A 430 -10.57 28.67 -7.11
CA SER A 430 -9.61 27.59 -6.89
C SER A 430 -9.27 27.47 -5.39
N ALA A 431 -9.06 26.25 -4.92
CA ALA A 431 -8.53 26.02 -3.57
C ALA A 431 -7.12 26.65 -3.39
N GLU A 432 -6.40 26.88 -4.49
CA GLU A 432 -5.09 27.54 -4.52
C GLU A 432 -5.15 29.00 -4.09
N GLU A 433 -6.21 29.74 -4.39
CA GLU A 433 -6.31 31.17 -4.05
C GLU A 433 -6.43 31.39 -2.53
N ASN A 434 -7.19 30.51 -1.86
CA ASN A 434 -7.33 30.53 -0.40
C ASN A 434 -6.07 30.01 0.31
N LEU A 435 -5.40 29.00 -0.26
CA LEU A 435 -4.11 28.51 0.25
C LEU A 435 -2.99 29.55 0.06
N GLY A 436 -2.95 30.23 -1.09
CA GLY A 436 -1.95 31.23 -1.43
C GLY A 436 -1.97 32.42 -0.48
N ARG A 437 -3.17 32.95 -0.15
CA ARG A 437 -3.32 34.00 0.88
C ARG A 437 -2.82 33.56 2.25
N MET A 438 -3.11 32.32 2.63
CA MET A 438 -2.71 31.79 3.94
C MET A 438 -1.19 31.61 4.04
N ILE A 439 -0.54 31.14 2.96
CA ILE A 439 0.92 31.01 2.87
C ILE A 439 1.60 32.40 2.91
N GLN A 440 1.06 33.38 2.18
CA GLN A 440 1.59 34.75 2.18
C GLN A 440 1.52 35.40 3.57
N THR A 441 0.40 35.22 4.28
CA THR A 441 0.21 35.74 5.64
C THR A 441 1.23 35.15 6.64
N VAL A 442 1.63 33.90 6.44
CA VAL A 442 2.67 33.23 7.25
C VAL A 442 4.07 33.76 6.92
N GLN A 443 4.38 33.98 5.63
CA GLN A 443 5.66 34.56 5.20
C GLN A 443 5.84 36.01 5.67
N ASP A 444 4.77 36.81 5.60
CA ASP A 444 4.79 38.21 6.05
C ASP A 444 4.95 38.32 7.57
N GLY A 445 4.51 37.32 8.33
CA GLY A 445 4.77 37.19 9.77
C GLY A 445 6.23 36.90 10.11
N TRP A 446 6.96 36.16 9.25
CA TRP A 446 8.38 35.85 9.45
C TRP A 446 9.32 37.04 9.21
N ASN A 447 8.89 38.02 8.41
CA ASN A 447 9.69 39.20 8.07
C ASN A 447 9.54 40.36 9.07
N LYS A 448 8.79 40.18 10.17
CA LYS A 448 8.61 41.22 11.18
C LYS A 448 9.76 41.21 12.21
N PRO A 449 10.24 42.38 12.64
CA PRO A 449 11.27 42.46 13.67
C PRO A 449 10.72 42.03 15.04
N LYS A 450 11.58 41.36 15.83
CA LYS A 450 11.23 40.84 17.16
C LYS A 450 10.71 41.96 18.08
N PRO A 451 9.54 41.79 18.72
CA PRO A 451 8.98 42.83 19.58
C PRO A 451 9.84 43.04 20.83
N ARG A 452 10.08 44.31 21.21
CA ARG A 452 10.78 44.68 22.44
C ARG A 452 9.82 44.59 23.63
N GLY A 453 10.04 43.63 24.53
CA GLY A 453 9.25 43.46 25.75
C GLY A 453 9.13 42.00 26.21
N LYS A 454 8.46 41.76 27.36
CA LYS A 454 8.11 40.41 27.82
C LYS A 454 7.07 39.78 26.90
N PRO A 455 7.15 38.46 26.65
CA PRO A 455 6.21 37.77 25.76
C PRO A 455 4.78 37.93 26.25
N VAL A 456 3.88 38.35 25.36
CA VAL A 456 2.43 38.40 25.58
C VAL A 456 1.80 37.32 24.71
N ASP A 457 1.00 36.44 25.32
CA ASP A 457 0.29 35.38 24.61
C ASP A 457 -0.60 35.99 23.52
N GLY A 458 -0.57 35.39 22.33
CA GLY A 458 -1.22 35.90 21.13
C GLY A 458 -0.37 36.85 20.27
N VAL A 459 0.63 37.56 20.84
CA VAL A 459 1.50 38.49 20.08
C VAL A 459 2.85 37.84 19.74
N THR A 460 3.40 37.01 20.63
CA THR A 460 4.63 36.22 20.36
C THR A 460 4.32 34.91 19.63
N ALA A 461 3.12 34.80 19.03
CA ALA A 461 2.65 33.66 18.28
C ALA A 461 3.22 33.57 16.86
N GLU A 462 4.25 34.35 16.49
CA GLU A 462 5.28 33.86 15.54
C GLU A 462 5.82 32.46 15.93
N LYS A 463 5.58 32.01 17.17
CA LYS A 463 5.52 30.61 17.64
C LYS A 463 4.52 29.66 16.92
N PHE A 464 3.81 30.08 15.86
CA PHE A 464 2.93 29.27 15.00
C PHE A 464 3.65 28.11 14.28
N VAL A 465 4.94 27.90 14.54
CA VAL A 465 5.73 26.72 14.15
C VAL A 465 5.08 25.40 14.61
N LEU A 466 4.42 25.37 15.78
CA LEU A 466 3.68 24.17 16.24
C LEU A 466 2.40 23.93 15.44
N MET A 467 1.68 25.00 15.07
CA MET A 467 0.47 24.89 14.26
C MET A 467 0.80 24.55 12.79
N ALA A 468 1.92 25.01 12.25
CA ALA A 468 2.43 24.64 10.93
C ALA A 468 2.96 23.20 10.87
N TYR A 469 3.57 22.70 11.97
CA TYR A 469 3.91 21.29 12.11
C TYR A 469 2.66 20.40 12.11
N ASP A 470 1.64 20.80 12.86
CA ASP A 470 0.34 20.12 12.88
C ASP A 470 -0.41 20.28 11.55
N PHE A 471 -0.27 21.39 10.83
CA PHE A 471 -0.87 21.57 9.51
C PHE A 471 -0.19 20.70 8.44
N SER A 472 1.13 20.52 8.49
CA SER A 472 1.84 19.58 7.59
C SER A 472 1.54 18.11 7.92
N ARG A 473 1.26 17.78 9.19
CA ARG A 473 0.75 16.46 9.59
C ARG A 473 -0.70 16.29 9.15
N ALA A 474 -1.54 17.31 9.32
CA ALA A 474 -2.92 17.30 8.88
C ALA A 474 -2.99 17.15 7.36
N TYR A 475 -2.26 17.94 6.59
CA TYR A 475 -2.31 17.93 5.12
C TYR A 475 -1.90 16.57 4.52
N ASP A 476 -0.79 15.97 4.97
CA ASP A 476 -0.35 14.65 4.47
C ASP A 476 -1.23 13.49 4.97
N VAL A 477 -1.79 13.59 6.19
CA VAL A 477 -2.76 12.61 6.71
C VAL A 477 -4.13 12.78 6.04
N ILE A 478 -4.48 14.00 5.64
CA ILE A 478 -5.74 14.32 4.99
C ILE A 478 -5.75 13.86 3.52
N ASP A 479 -4.63 13.80 2.82
CA ASP A 479 -4.68 13.48 1.38
C ASP A 479 -4.74 11.96 1.09
N HIS A 480 -3.97 11.15 1.83
CA HIS A 480 -3.93 9.70 1.61
C HIS A 480 -4.83 8.90 2.56
N ARG A 481 -5.03 9.35 3.80
CA ARG A 481 -5.86 8.66 4.80
C ARG A 481 -7.33 9.05 4.68
N MET A 482 -7.68 10.26 4.22
CA MET A 482 -9.09 10.60 3.95
C MET A 482 -9.66 9.88 2.75
N LEU A 483 -8.90 9.30 1.82
CA LEU A 483 -9.53 8.56 0.72
C LEU A 483 -10.21 7.28 1.22
N GLN A 484 -9.58 6.57 2.17
CA GLN A 484 -10.18 5.45 2.90
C GLN A 484 -11.14 5.91 4.02
N LEU A 485 -10.82 6.99 4.75
CA LEU A 485 -11.69 7.50 5.83
C LEU A 485 -12.90 8.32 5.34
N LYS A 486 -12.94 8.82 4.09
CA LYS A 486 -14.09 9.57 3.54
C LYS A 486 -15.30 8.68 3.27
N LEU A 487 -15.06 7.42 2.89
CA LEU A 487 -16.12 6.42 2.77
C LEU A 487 -16.79 6.16 4.14
N LEU A 488 -15.99 6.14 5.22
CA LEU A 488 -16.48 6.05 6.61
C LEU A 488 -17.05 7.37 7.17
N ARG A 489 -16.75 8.52 6.54
CA ARG A 489 -17.20 9.85 6.99
C ARG A 489 -18.62 10.18 6.53
N GLU A 490 -19.03 9.74 5.34
CA GLU A 490 -20.43 9.89 4.90
C GLU A 490 -21.37 9.15 5.86
N GLU A 491 -21.01 7.92 6.27
CA GLU A 491 -21.75 7.13 7.25
C GLU A 491 -21.81 7.81 8.63
N ALA A 492 -20.67 8.31 9.14
CA ALA A 492 -20.64 9.03 10.42
C ALA A 492 -21.47 10.33 10.40
N VAL A 493 -21.50 11.05 9.27
CA VAL A 493 -22.33 12.24 9.09
C VAL A 493 -23.81 11.87 9.04
N ASP A 494 -24.17 10.82 8.29
CA ASP A 494 -25.55 10.33 8.22
C ASP A 494 -26.04 9.88 9.61
N ILE A 495 -25.23 9.13 10.37
CA ILE A 495 -25.55 8.71 11.75
C ILE A 495 -25.84 9.94 12.63
N HIS A 496 -24.96 10.94 12.62
CA HIS A 496 -25.10 12.11 13.48
C HIS A 496 -26.30 12.99 13.08
N GLN A 497 -26.47 13.26 11.79
CA GLN A 497 -27.56 14.08 11.31
C GLN A 497 -28.93 13.41 11.46
N LEU A 498 -29.00 12.09 11.27
CA LEU A 498 -30.22 11.31 11.48
C LEU A 498 -30.61 11.29 12.96
N ARG A 499 -29.66 11.10 13.89
CA ARG A 499 -29.96 11.16 15.33
C ARG A 499 -30.38 12.55 15.81
N SER A 500 -29.81 13.61 15.23
CA SER A 500 -30.14 15.00 15.60
C SER A 500 -31.44 15.53 14.95
N GLY A 501 -32.05 14.78 14.03
CA GLY A 501 -33.24 15.26 13.30
C GLY A 501 -32.92 16.40 12.32
N HIS A 502 -31.66 16.55 11.95
CA HIS A 502 -31.15 17.52 10.98
C HIS A 502 -30.57 16.83 9.75
N TRP A 503 -31.19 15.72 9.36
CA TRP A 503 -30.72 14.90 8.27
C TRP A 503 -30.93 15.60 6.94
N ALA A 504 -29.85 15.94 6.25
CA ALA A 504 -29.89 16.63 4.95
C ALA A 504 -30.60 15.82 3.86
N ARG A 505 -30.97 14.56 4.14
CA ARG A 505 -31.70 13.66 3.25
C ARG A 505 -33.16 13.43 3.66
N SER A 506 -33.61 14.04 4.76
CA SER A 506 -35.00 14.01 5.24
C SER A 506 -35.84 15.10 4.56
N GLU A 507 -36.97 14.72 3.98
CA GLU A 507 -37.93 15.68 3.41
C GLU A 507 -38.56 16.52 4.51
N GLN A 508 -38.91 15.95 5.67
CA GLN A 508 -39.44 16.70 6.81
C GLN A 508 -38.47 17.80 7.25
N TYR A 509 -37.18 17.47 7.38
CA TYR A 509 -36.17 18.46 7.77
C TYR A 509 -36.01 19.55 6.71
N LEU A 510 -35.87 19.17 5.44
CA LEU A 510 -35.67 20.12 4.34
C LEU A 510 -36.88 21.03 4.11
N HIS A 511 -38.10 20.49 4.27
CA HIS A 511 -39.33 21.27 4.20
C HIS A 511 -39.44 22.26 5.36
N ARG A 512 -39.17 21.81 6.59
CA ARG A 512 -39.16 22.65 7.80
C ARG A 512 -38.23 23.86 7.71
N ILE A 513 -37.09 23.72 7.05
CA ILE A 513 -36.12 24.81 6.88
C ILE A 513 -36.31 25.60 5.57
N GLY A 514 -37.41 25.38 4.85
CA GLY A 514 -37.76 26.10 3.62
C GLY A 514 -36.87 25.77 2.41
N ARG A 515 -36.13 24.64 2.45
CA ARG A 515 -35.28 24.19 1.33
C ARG A 515 -36.06 23.37 0.30
N ARG A 516 -37.24 22.88 0.65
CA ARG A 516 -38.15 22.10 -0.21
C ARG A 516 -39.61 22.53 -0.04
N PRO A 517 -39.99 23.71 -0.57
CA PRO A 517 -41.38 24.12 -0.63
C PRO A 517 -42.16 23.23 -1.59
N THR A 518 -43.45 23.04 -1.33
CA THR A 518 -44.44 22.53 -2.31
C THR A 518 -45.43 23.64 -2.66
N PRO A 519 -46.21 23.50 -3.75
CA PRO A 519 -47.22 24.50 -4.12
C PRO A 519 -48.25 24.77 -3.00
N GLU A 520 -48.54 23.77 -2.17
CA GLU A 520 -49.54 23.82 -1.10
C GLU A 520 -48.96 24.27 0.24
N CYS A 521 -47.63 24.21 0.42
CA CYS A 521 -46.97 24.69 1.64
C CYS A 521 -45.52 25.09 1.34
N ALA A 522 -45.16 26.34 1.62
CA ALA A 522 -43.80 26.83 1.39
C ALA A 522 -42.80 26.35 2.46
N GLN A 523 -43.23 26.30 3.73
CA GLN A 523 -42.40 25.92 4.88
C GLN A 523 -43.30 25.75 6.12
N CYS A 524 -43.33 24.56 6.70
CA CYS A 524 -43.92 24.31 8.02
C CYS A 524 -43.20 23.20 8.79
N ASP A 525 -43.40 23.11 10.11
CA ASP A 525 -42.91 22.00 10.95
C ASP A 525 -44.01 20.95 11.26
N ASP A 526 -45.13 21.01 10.55
CA ASP A 526 -46.20 20.01 10.69
C ASP A 526 -45.72 18.64 10.17
N LYS A 527 -45.81 17.60 10.99
CA LYS A 527 -45.41 16.22 10.65
C LYS A 527 -46.46 15.49 9.82
N GLU A 528 -47.68 16.00 9.78
CA GLU A 528 -48.74 15.51 8.91
C GLU A 528 -48.71 16.16 7.52
N CYS A 529 -47.84 17.16 7.33
CA CYS A 529 -47.68 17.83 6.05
C CYS A 529 -47.24 16.82 4.97
N PRO A 530 -47.99 16.70 3.86
CA PRO A 530 -47.61 15.80 2.76
C PRO A 530 -46.21 16.04 2.22
N ALA A 531 -45.74 17.29 2.26
CA ALA A 531 -44.41 17.71 1.79
C ALA A 531 -43.24 17.13 2.61
N GLY A 532 -43.49 16.70 3.84
CA GLY A 532 -42.48 16.12 4.72
C GLY A 532 -42.55 14.60 4.86
N ARG A 533 -43.45 13.95 4.12
CA ARG A 533 -43.64 12.49 4.16
C ARG A 533 -42.40 11.73 3.72
N CYS A 534 -42.21 10.59 4.34
CA CYS A 534 -41.14 9.65 4.08
C CYS A 534 -41.15 9.19 2.63
N LEU A 535 -40.01 9.31 1.95
CA LEU A 535 -39.92 9.02 0.51
C LEU A 535 -39.99 7.53 0.17
N VAL A 536 -39.82 6.66 1.16
CA VAL A 536 -39.79 5.21 0.92
C VAL A 536 -41.11 4.53 1.28
N CYS A 537 -41.81 4.96 2.34
CA CYS A 537 -43.12 4.40 2.68
C CYS A 537 -44.31 5.37 2.51
N SER A 538 -44.08 6.68 2.52
CA SER A 538 -45.10 7.72 2.40
C SER A 538 -46.21 7.73 3.46
N GLU A 539 -46.06 6.94 4.53
CA GLU A 539 -47.06 6.80 5.59
C GLU A 539 -46.95 7.89 6.67
N ALA A 540 -45.73 8.31 7.01
CA ALA A 540 -45.46 9.34 8.02
C ALA A 540 -44.27 10.22 7.61
N ALA A 541 -44.02 11.32 8.31
CA ALA A 541 -42.82 12.14 8.11
C ALA A 541 -41.53 11.34 8.37
N ASP A 542 -40.47 11.57 7.59
CA ASP A 542 -39.16 10.90 7.76
C ASP A 542 -38.33 11.45 8.93
N THR A 543 -38.96 11.52 10.09
CA THR A 543 -38.34 11.83 11.37
C THR A 543 -37.36 10.72 11.80
N PRO A 544 -36.43 11.01 12.73
CA PRO A 544 -35.52 10.00 13.26
C PRO A 544 -36.24 8.79 13.85
N ALA A 545 -37.33 9.02 14.60
CA ALA A 545 -38.16 7.96 15.16
C ALA A 545 -38.74 7.08 14.05
N HIS A 546 -39.31 7.71 13.02
CA HIS A 546 -39.88 6.98 11.90
C HIS A 546 -38.83 6.16 11.13
N VAL A 547 -37.73 6.79 10.69
CA VAL A 547 -36.68 6.12 9.89
C VAL A 547 -35.99 5.02 10.70
N LEU A 548 -35.67 5.27 11.97
CA LEU A 548 -34.89 4.31 12.75
C LEU A 548 -35.75 3.19 13.33
N LEU A 549 -36.99 3.46 13.72
CA LEU A 549 -37.79 2.51 14.51
C LEU A 549 -39.02 1.97 13.78
N GLU A 550 -39.72 2.79 13.01
CA GLU A 550 -41.10 2.49 12.60
C GLU A 550 -41.24 2.18 11.10
N CYS A 551 -40.34 2.68 10.25
CA CYS A 551 -40.51 2.61 8.80
C CYS A 551 -40.62 1.16 8.30
N PRO A 552 -41.75 0.77 7.66
CA PRO A 552 -41.99 -0.61 7.25
C PRO A 552 -41.07 -1.06 6.10
N CYS A 553 -40.67 -0.12 5.23
CA CYS A 553 -39.69 -0.40 4.17
C CYS A 553 -38.31 -0.82 4.72
N LEU A 554 -38.04 -0.54 6.00
CA LEU A 554 -36.77 -0.87 6.63
C LEU A 554 -36.81 -2.16 7.47
N TYR A 555 -37.91 -2.93 7.46
CA TYR A 555 -37.96 -4.22 8.16
C TYR A 555 -36.90 -5.22 7.71
N GLY A 556 -36.62 -5.31 6.40
CA GLY A 556 -35.56 -6.19 5.87
C GLY A 556 -34.15 -5.77 6.32
N PRO A 557 -33.73 -4.50 6.11
CA PRO A 557 -32.50 -3.97 6.69
C PRO A 557 -32.38 -4.17 8.21
N ARG A 558 -33.48 -3.95 8.95
CA ARG A 558 -33.52 -4.12 10.41
C ARG A 558 -33.35 -5.57 10.84
N LEU A 559 -34.04 -6.51 10.18
CA LEU A 559 -33.90 -7.95 10.41
C LEU A 559 -32.47 -8.42 10.20
N ARG A 560 -31.78 -7.91 9.17
CA ARG A 560 -30.37 -8.24 8.91
C ARG A 560 -29.42 -7.66 9.95
N ALA A 561 -29.70 -6.47 10.47
CA ALA A 561 -28.84 -5.79 11.42
C ALA A 561 -29.04 -6.25 12.88
N LEU A 562 -30.27 -6.60 13.26
CA LEU A 562 -30.68 -6.84 14.66
C LEU A 562 -31.30 -8.23 14.89
N GLY A 563 -31.63 -8.99 13.85
CA GLY A 563 -32.34 -10.26 13.98
C GLY A 563 -33.82 -10.12 14.32
N ASN A 564 -34.37 -8.90 14.32
CA ASN A 564 -35.79 -8.60 14.55
C ASN A 564 -36.27 -7.46 13.63
N ILE A 565 -37.60 -7.34 13.47
CA ILE A 565 -38.21 -6.28 12.64
C ILE A 565 -38.78 -5.11 13.46
N ILE A 566 -38.93 -5.29 14.77
CA ILE A 566 -39.49 -4.29 15.70
C ILE A 566 -38.33 -3.49 16.29
N GLY A 567 -38.20 -2.21 15.91
CA GLY A 567 -37.12 -1.35 16.43
C GLY A 567 -37.40 -0.82 17.83
N ALA A 568 -36.44 -0.92 18.74
CA ALA A 568 -36.49 -0.29 20.06
C ALA A 568 -35.45 0.84 20.20
N ALA A 569 -35.71 1.80 21.09
CA ALA A 569 -34.83 2.97 21.27
C ALA A 569 -33.40 2.62 21.74
N HIS A 570 -33.16 1.44 22.28
CA HIS A 570 -31.81 1.01 22.67
C HIS A 570 -30.98 0.48 21.47
N ASP A 571 -31.64 -0.02 20.41
CA ASP A 571 -30.97 -0.55 19.21
C ASP A 571 -30.22 0.54 18.44
N VAL A 572 -30.74 1.77 18.50
CA VAL A 572 -30.20 2.93 17.78
C VAL A 572 -29.03 3.61 18.49
N ARG A 573 -28.57 3.08 19.64
CA ARG A 573 -27.33 3.49 20.31
C ARG A 573 -26.08 3.00 19.58
N ARG A 574 -26.23 1.95 18.79
CA ARG A 574 -25.17 1.33 17.99
C ARG A 574 -25.01 2.05 16.64
N ASP A 575 -23.81 2.52 16.35
CA ASP A 575 -23.52 3.30 15.14
C ASP A 575 -23.62 2.45 13.86
N ASP A 576 -23.23 1.18 13.93
CA ASP A 576 -23.35 0.21 12.84
C ASP A 576 -24.82 -0.06 12.45
N VAL A 577 -25.71 -0.11 13.44
CA VAL A 577 -27.16 -0.29 13.22
C VAL A 577 -27.75 0.94 12.54
N VAL A 578 -27.40 2.14 13.01
CA VAL A 578 -27.88 3.40 12.41
C VAL A 578 -27.35 3.57 10.98
N ALA A 579 -26.08 3.24 10.73
CA ALA A 579 -25.51 3.23 9.38
C ALA A 579 -26.23 2.25 8.45
N ALA A 580 -26.50 1.02 8.91
CA ALA A 580 -27.20 0.01 8.12
C ALA A 580 -28.63 0.44 7.76
N LEU A 581 -29.36 1.07 8.69
CA LEU A 581 -30.71 1.60 8.44
C LEU A 581 -30.69 2.82 7.51
N ALA A 582 -29.73 3.73 7.67
CA ALA A 582 -29.54 4.86 6.76
C ALA A 582 -29.20 4.39 5.34
N ALA A 583 -28.31 3.40 5.18
CA ALA A 583 -27.99 2.78 3.90
C ALA A 583 -29.20 2.06 3.29
N GLY A 584 -29.98 1.35 4.11
CA GLY A 584 -31.24 0.73 3.70
C GLY A 584 -32.25 1.75 3.15
N TYR A 585 -32.43 2.88 3.85
CA TYR A 585 -33.30 3.98 3.39
C TYR A 585 -32.86 4.52 2.04
N MET A 586 -31.55 4.71 1.84
CA MET A 586 -30.99 5.19 0.57
C MET A 586 -31.18 4.18 -0.57
N ALA A 587 -31.02 2.88 -0.28
CA ALA A 587 -31.25 1.83 -1.26
C ALA A 587 -32.72 1.80 -1.72
N HIS A 588 -33.68 1.95 -0.78
CA HIS A 588 -35.11 2.02 -1.12
C HIS A 588 -35.44 3.30 -1.90
N LYS A 589 -34.92 4.47 -1.49
CA LYS A 589 -35.10 5.74 -2.20
C LYS A 589 -34.59 5.66 -3.65
N SER A 590 -33.45 5.00 -3.88
CA SER A 590 -32.91 4.77 -5.23
C SER A 590 -33.79 3.84 -6.07
N ARG A 591 -34.43 2.83 -5.47
CA ARG A 591 -35.35 1.91 -6.15
C ARG A 591 -36.69 2.57 -6.48
N SER A 592 -37.22 3.39 -5.58
CA SER A 592 -38.44 4.18 -5.84
C SER A 592 -38.23 5.22 -6.94
N ALA A 593 -37.01 5.75 -7.10
CA ALA A 593 -36.66 6.67 -8.20
C ALA A 593 -36.50 5.99 -9.57
N THR A 594 -36.41 4.66 -9.63
CA THR A 594 -36.20 3.88 -10.86
C THR A 594 -37.43 3.11 -11.33
N LEU A 595 -38.53 3.09 -10.55
CA LEU A 595 -39.82 2.57 -11.00
C LEU A 595 -40.60 3.69 -11.71
N PRO A 596 -41.06 3.51 -12.96
CA PRO A 596 -41.95 4.47 -13.60
C PRO A 596 -43.24 4.54 -12.78
N LEU A 597 -43.72 5.76 -12.52
CA LEU A 597 -45.08 6.02 -12.04
C LEU A 597 -46.06 5.19 -12.88
N ARG A 598 -46.62 4.13 -12.31
CA ARG A 598 -47.83 3.53 -12.88
C ARG A 598 -48.95 4.55 -12.64
N ARG A 599 -49.62 4.87 -13.74
CA ARG A 599 -50.70 5.86 -13.85
C ARG A 599 -51.77 5.71 -12.80
#